data_AF-A0A973Z8U0-F1
#
_entry.id   AF-A0A973Z8U0-F1
#
_cell.length_a   1.000
_cell.length_b   1.000
_cell.length_c   1.000
_cell.angle_alpha   90.00
_cell.angle_beta   90.00
_cell.angle_gamma   90.00
#
_symmetry.space_group_name_H-M   'P 1'
#
loop_
_entity.id
_entity.type
_entity.pdbx_description
1 polymer ?
#
loop_
_entity_poly.entity_id
_entity_poly.type
_entity_poly.pdbx_seq_one_letter_code
_entity_poly.pdbx_strand_id
1 'polypeptide(L)'
;MGTVVDDAASVEFHAFFDRHYAELSRLAHLLTGEADAADDLAADALLALWHRWDRVRAADHPVAYARGVVANLARTKIRSAVRERRRIALFWSQREEKTENPDVAGVVDVQEALRRL
;
A
#
# COMPACT_ATOMS: atom_id res chain seq x y z
N MET A 1 -30.14 22.19 -9.27
CA MET A 1 -29.51 22.08 -10.61
C MET A 1 -28.17 21.31 -10.56
N GLY A 2 -27.91 20.48 -9.54
CA GLY A 2 -26.67 19.69 -9.42
C GLY A 2 -26.82 18.22 -9.85
N THR A 3 -28.02 17.65 -9.80
CA THR A 3 -28.26 16.22 -10.01
C THR A 3 -28.01 15.75 -11.43
N VAL A 4 -28.35 16.55 -12.45
CA VAL A 4 -28.19 16.15 -13.87
C VAL A 4 -26.73 16.23 -14.33
N VAL A 5 -25.96 17.19 -13.81
CA VAL A 5 -24.52 17.34 -14.13
C VAL A 5 -23.72 16.25 -13.42
N ASP A 6 -24.10 15.93 -12.18
CA ASP A 6 -23.51 14.82 -11.42
C ASP A 6 -23.81 13.46 -12.07
N ASP A 7 -25.00 13.30 -12.63
CA ASP A 7 -25.40 12.11 -13.39
C ASP A 7 -24.59 11.96 -14.70
N ALA A 8 -24.43 13.03 -15.48
CA ALA A 8 -23.62 13.00 -16.70
C ALA A 8 -22.13 12.69 -16.41
N ALA A 9 -21.57 13.32 -15.38
CA ALA A 9 -20.21 13.04 -14.93
C ALA A 9 -20.05 11.58 -14.49
N SER A 10 -21.03 11.05 -13.76
CA SER A 10 -21.07 9.64 -13.32
C SER A 10 -21.12 8.68 -14.51
N VAL A 11 -21.96 8.93 -15.50
CA VAL A 11 -22.07 8.11 -16.72
C VAL A 11 -20.75 8.09 -17.51
N GLU A 12 -20.12 9.25 -17.69
CA GLU A 12 -18.83 9.34 -18.37
C GLU A 12 -17.72 8.61 -17.61
N PHE A 13 -17.69 8.75 -16.29
CA PHE A 13 -16.73 8.05 -15.44
C PHE A 13 -16.96 6.54 -15.48
N HIS A 14 -18.20 6.05 -15.41
CA HIS A 14 -18.51 4.64 -15.56
C HIS A 14 -18.02 4.09 -16.91
N ALA A 15 -18.25 4.81 -18.00
CA ALA A 15 -17.75 4.41 -19.31
C ALA A 15 -16.21 4.40 -19.38
N PHE A 16 -15.54 5.30 -18.65
CA PHE A 16 -14.08 5.29 -18.50
C PHE A 16 -13.62 4.09 -17.67
N PHE A 17 -14.29 3.81 -16.55
CA PHE A 17 -14.02 2.66 -15.69
C PHE A 17 -14.08 1.35 -16.49
N ASP A 18 -15.18 1.10 -17.19
CA ASP A 18 -15.40 -0.14 -17.94
C ASP A 18 -14.33 -0.36 -19.01
N ARG A 19 -13.87 0.72 -19.65
CA ARG A 19 -12.83 0.63 -20.68
C ARG A 19 -11.42 0.45 -20.12
N HIS A 20 -11.12 1.05 -18.97
CA HIS A 20 -9.74 1.24 -18.52
C HIS A 20 -9.37 0.45 -17.25
N TYR A 21 -10.34 -0.06 -16.49
CA TYR A 21 -10.06 -0.81 -15.25
C TYR A 21 -9.06 -1.94 -15.46
N ALA A 22 -9.32 -2.81 -16.45
CA ALA A 22 -8.50 -3.99 -16.69
C ALA A 22 -7.05 -3.65 -17.10
N GLU A 23 -6.83 -2.57 -17.85
CA GLU A 23 -5.47 -2.15 -18.20
C GLU A 23 -4.74 -1.47 -17.04
N LEU A 24 -5.46 -0.74 -16.18
CA LEU A 24 -4.89 -0.11 -14.99
C LEU A 24 -4.53 -1.14 -13.92
N SER A 25 -5.35 -2.18 -13.75
CA SER A 25 -5.03 -3.34 -12.90
C SER A 25 -3.81 -4.09 -13.43
N ARG A 26 -3.72 -4.37 -14.74
CA ARG A 26 -2.51 -4.95 -15.33
C ARG A 26 -1.26 -4.09 -15.11
N LEU A 27 -1.38 -2.76 -15.26
CA LEU A 27 -0.27 -1.86 -14.97
C LEU A 27 0.13 -1.91 -13.49
N ALA A 28 -0.85 -1.90 -12.57
CA ALA A 28 -0.60 -2.03 -11.15
C ALA A 28 0.16 -3.34 -10.86
N HIS A 29 -0.28 -4.46 -11.44
CA HIS A 29 0.39 -5.76 -11.30
C HIS A 29 1.84 -5.73 -11.80
N LEU A 30 2.10 -5.12 -12.95
CA LEU A 30 3.47 -4.99 -13.47
C LEU A 30 4.38 -4.14 -12.56
N LEU A 31 3.80 -3.17 -11.84
CA LEU A 31 4.55 -2.31 -10.93
C LEU A 31 4.74 -2.91 -9.53
N THR A 32 3.78 -3.70 -9.04
CA THR A 32 3.80 -4.26 -7.68
C THR A 32 4.31 -5.70 -7.64
N GLY A 33 4.14 -6.47 -8.71
CA GLY A 33 4.43 -7.90 -8.76
C GLY A 33 3.41 -8.79 -8.03
N GLU A 34 2.32 -8.22 -7.53
CA GLU A 34 1.34 -8.92 -6.69
C GLU A 34 -0.06 -8.75 -7.25
N ALA A 35 -0.74 -9.87 -7.54
CA ALA A 35 -2.02 -9.88 -8.25
C ALA A 35 -3.15 -9.32 -7.40
N ASP A 36 -3.34 -9.82 -6.17
CA ASP A 36 -4.41 -9.36 -5.28
C ASP A 36 -4.27 -7.87 -4.95
N ALA A 37 -3.04 -7.41 -4.74
CA ALA A 37 -2.75 -6.01 -4.45
C ALA A 37 -2.90 -5.07 -5.66
N ALA A 38 -3.00 -5.61 -6.89
CA ALA A 38 -3.08 -4.82 -8.12
C ALA A 38 -4.50 -4.31 -8.38
N ASP A 39 -5.50 -5.17 -8.22
CA ASP A 39 -6.92 -4.80 -8.37
C ASP A 39 -7.31 -3.74 -7.33
N ASP A 40 -6.93 -3.94 -6.06
CA ASP A 40 -7.13 -2.96 -5.00
C ASP A 40 -6.49 -1.61 -5.33
N LEU A 41 -5.26 -1.63 -5.84
CA LEU A 41 -4.55 -0.40 -6.19
C LEU A 41 -5.17 0.32 -7.39
N ALA A 42 -5.70 -0.44 -8.35
CA ALA A 42 -6.44 0.12 -9.48
C ALA A 42 -7.77 0.73 -9.02
N ALA A 43 -8.48 0.08 -8.09
CA ALA A 43 -9.69 0.61 -7.47
C ALA A 43 -9.41 1.91 -6.70
N ASP A 44 -8.36 1.95 -5.88
CA ASP A 44 -7.90 3.16 -5.19
C ASP A 44 -7.55 4.29 -6.17
N ALA A 45 -6.89 3.95 -7.28
CA ALA A 45 -6.57 4.91 -8.32
C ALA A 45 -7.83 5.49 -8.97
N LEU A 46 -8.81 4.65 -9.29
CA LEU A 46 -10.08 5.06 -9.90
C LEU A 46 -10.94 5.89 -8.94
N LEU A 47 -10.96 5.54 -7.66
CA LEU A 47 -11.52 6.39 -6.61
C LEU A 47 -10.83 7.77 -6.59
N ALA A 48 -9.50 7.80 -6.63
CA ALA A 48 -8.75 9.05 -6.64
C ALA A 48 -8.91 9.88 -7.94
N LEU A 49 -9.29 9.22 -9.05
CA LEU A 49 -9.67 9.85 -10.31
C LEU A 49 -11.07 10.41 -10.25
N TRP A 50 -12.03 9.69 -9.67
CA TRP A 50 -13.41 10.15 -9.47
C TRP A 50 -13.46 11.48 -8.71
N HIS A 51 -12.74 11.57 -7.59
CA HIS A 51 -12.64 12.82 -6.80
C HIS A 51 -12.05 14.01 -7.58
N ARG A 52 -11.43 13.76 -8.73
CA ARG A 52 -10.78 14.77 -9.59
C ARG A 52 -11.28 14.68 -11.03
N TRP A 53 -12.48 14.13 -11.23
CA TRP A 53 -12.94 13.73 -12.56
C TRP A 53 -12.98 14.89 -13.54
N ASP A 54 -13.39 16.08 -13.11
CA ASP A 54 -13.37 17.30 -13.92
C ASP A 54 -11.99 17.62 -14.52
N ARG A 55 -10.92 17.42 -13.75
CA ARG A 55 -9.55 17.61 -14.24
C ARG A 55 -9.13 16.49 -15.18
N VAL A 56 -9.61 15.27 -14.97
CA VAL A 56 -9.27 14.11 -15.81
C VAL A 56 -9.93 14.23 -17.17
N ARG A 57 -11.23 14.57 -17.23
CA ARG A 57 -11.97 14.76 -18.48
C ARG A 57 -11.51 15.98 -19.27
N ALA A 58 -10.93 16.97 -18.61
CA ALA A 58 -10.34 18.15 -19.25
C ALA A 58 -8.89 17.94 -19.72
N ALA A 59 -8.26 16.81 -19.39
CA ALA A 59 -6.89 16.52 -19.81
C ALA A 59 -6.85 16.09 -21.28
N ASP A 60 -5.80 16.47 -22.00
CA ASP A 60 -5.58 16.05 -23.40
C ASP A 60 -5.49 14.51 -23.53
N HIS A 61 -4.96 13.86 -22.49
CA HIS A 61 -4.78 12.41 -22.43
C HIS A 61 -5.25 11.82 -21.08
N PRO A 62 -6.57 11.59 -20.90
CA PRO A 62 -7.14 11.12 -19.62
C PRO A 62 -6.56 9.77 -19.16
N VAL A 63 -6.30 8.85 -20.10
CA VAL A 63 -5.73 7.54 -19.78
C VAL A 63 -4.27 7.65 -19.32
N ALA A 64 -3.47 8.54 -19.93
CA ALA A 64 -2.10 8.78 -19.48
C ALA A 64 -2.08 9.37 -18.07
N TYR A 65 -3.02 10.29 -17.77
CA TYR A 65 -3.22 10.81 -16.42
C TYR A 65 -3.54 9.67 -15.43
N ALA A 66 -4.47 8.78 -15.78
CA ALA A 66 -4.84 7.62 -14.94
C ALA A 66 -3.65 6.68 -14.66
N ARG A 67 -2.86 6.35 -15.69
CA ARG A 67 -1.63 5.55 -15.53
C ARG A 67 -0.63 6.24 -14.60
N GLY A 68 -0.52 7.57 -14.67
CA GLY A 68 0.29 8.37 -13.75
C GLY A 68 -0.17 8.25 -12.29
N VAL A 69 -1.49 8.28 -12.04
CA VAL A 69 -2.08 8.08 -10.70
C VAL A 69 -1.74 6.69 -10.16
N VAL A 70 -1.95 5.63 -10.96
CA VAL A 70 -1.58 4.25 -10.60
C VAL A 70 -0.10 4.15 -10.24
N ALA A 71 0.79 4.67 -11.09
CA ALA A 71 2.23 4.62 -10.83
C ALA A 71 2.63 5.37 -9.55
N ASN A 72 1.95 6.47 -9.24
CA ASN A 72 2.22 7.22 -8.01
C ASN A 72 1.77 6.48 -6.75
N LEU A 73 0.58 5.86 -6.78
CA LEU A 73 0.10 5.02 -5.69
C LEU A 73 0.99 3.79 -5.48
N ALA A 74 1.38 3.11 -6.57
CA ALA A 74 2.29 1.97 -6.50
C ALA A 74 3.64 2.36 -5.87
N ARG A 75 4.24 3.46 -6.32
CA ARG A 75 5.47 4.00 -5.74
C ARG A 75 5.33 4.29 -4.25
N THR A 76 4.19 4.83 -3.83
CA THR A 76 3.92 5.14 -2.42
C THR A 76 3.81 3.87 -1.59
N LYS A 77 3.05 2.87 -2.05
CA LYS A 77 2.90 1.56 -1.41
C LYS A 77 4.24 0.85 -1.24
N ILE A 78 5.05 0.82 -2.30
CA ILE A 78 6.41 0.23 -2.27
C ILE A 78 7.30 0.94 -1.25
N ARG A 79 7.31 2.28 -1.24
CA ARG A 79 8.10 3.05 -0.28
C ARG A 79 7.67 2.81 1.16
N SER A 80 6.37 2.71 1.42
CA SER A 80 5.85 2.41 2.76
C SER A 80 6.23 0.99 3.20
N ALA A 81 6.09 -0.02 2.33
CA ALA A 81 6.48 -1.39 2.63
C ALA A 81 7.99 -1.53 2.92
N VAL A 82 8.84 -0.84 2.15
CA VAL A 82 10.29 -0.81 2.40
C VAL A 82 10.62 -0.16 3.74
N ARG A 83 9.98 0.96 4.08
CA ARG A 83 10.16 1.62 5.39
C ARG A 83 9.73 0.72 6.53
N GLU A 84 8.61 0.03 6.37
CA GLU A 84 8.08 -0.88 7.39
C GLU A 84 9.02 -2.06 7.63
N ARG A 85 9.47 -2.73 6.56
CA ARG A 85 10.46 -3.80 6.66
C ARG A 85 11.74 -3.36 7.36
N ARG A 86 12.23 -2.15 7.07
CA ARG A 86 13.39 -1.58 7.76
C ARG A 86 13.13 -1.38 9.25
N ARG A 87 11.98 -0.78 9.61
CA ARG A 87 11.61 -0.55 11.01
C ARG A 87 11.47 -1.87 11.80
N ILE A 88 10.84 -2.87 11.20
CA ILE A 88 10.73 -4.22 11.77
C ILE A 88 12.13 -4.82 11.98
N ALA A 89 13.01 -4.75 10.98
CA ALA A 89 14.39 -5.25 11.12
C ALA A 89 15.17 -4.54 12.23
N LEU A 90 15.08 -3.20 12.33
CA LEU A 90 15.70 -2.44 13.42
C LEU A 90 15.12 -2.79 14.80
N PHE A 91 13.82 -3.08 14.89
CA PHE A 91 13.18 -3.48 16.14
C PHE A 91 13.69 -4.85 16.60
N TRP A 92 13.81 -5.81 15.68
CA TRP A 92 14.34 -7.14 16.00
C TRP A 92 15.82 -7.10 16.37
N SER A 93 16.65 -6.29 15.71
CA SER A 93 18.06 -6.14 16.09
C SER A 93 18.25 -5.55 17.49
N GLN A 94 17.45 -4.54 17.87
CA GLN A 94 17.50 -3.97 19.22
C GLN A 94 16.99 -4.94 20.29
N ARG A 95 16.06 -5.85 19.93
CA ARG A 95 15.58 -6.87 20.86
C ARG A 95 16.67 -7.90 21.12
N GLU A 96 17.39 -8.36 20.10
CA GLU A 96 18.49 -9.31 20.26
C GLU A 96 19.59 -8.74 21.17
N GLU A 97 19.99 -7.47 20.95
CA GLU A 97 20.97 -6.77 21.79
C GLU A 97 20.51 -6.58 23.24
N LYS A 98 19.20 -6.37 23.48
CA LYS A 98 18.63 -6.33 24.85
C LYS A 98 18.41 -7.71 25.48
N THR A 99 18.29 -8.76 24.68
CA THR A 99 18.01 -10.13 25.16
C THR A 99 19.29 -10.96 25.29
N GLU A 100 20.45 -10.46 24.86
CA GLU A 100 21.76 -11.12 25.06
C GLU A 100 22.28 -11.08 26.50
N ASN A 101 21.50 -10.59 27.48
CA ASN A 101 21.81 -10.86 28.88
C ASN A 101 20.57 -10.85 29.80
N PRO A 102 19.70 -11.89 29.79
CA PRO A 102 19.25 -12.38 31.08
C PRO A 102 20.54 -12.83 31.79
N ASP A 103 20.76 -12.36 33.01
CA ASP A 103 21.86 -12.82 33.85
C ASP A 103 21.78 -14.35 33.98
N VAL A 104 22.40 -15.07 33.04
CA VAL A 104 22.40 -16.53 32.99
C VAL A 104 23.16 -17.04 34.21
N ALA A 105 24.14 -16.27 34.69
CA ALA A 105 24.81 -16.52 35.96
C ALA A 105 23.81 -16.45 37.13
N GLY A 106 22.94 -15.43 37.17
CA GLY A 106 21.86 -15.32 38.16
C GLY A 106 20.85 -16.47 38.12
N VAL A 107 20.44 -16.95 36.93
CA VAL A 107 19.51 -18.09 36.81
C VAL A 107 20.15 -19.41 37.23
N VAL A 108 21.43 -19.61 36.94
CA VAL A 108 22.18 -20.82 37.33
C VAL A 108 22.45 -20.84 38.84
N ASP A 109 22.77 -19.70 39.45
CA ASP A 109 22.94 -19.59 40.90
C ASP A 109 21.65 -19.89 41.67
N VAL A 110 20.49 -19.48 41.15
CA VAL A 110 19.19 -19.80 41.75
C VAL A 110 18.91 -21.30 41.68
N GLN A 111 19.23 -21.97 40.56
CA GLN A 111 19.06 -23.41 40.44
C GLN A 111 20.02 -24.21 41.33
N GLU A 112 21.26 -23.75 41.47
CA GLU A 112 22.27 -24.37 42.32
C GLU A 112 21.92 -24.21 43.81
N ALA A 113 21.38 -23.05 44.20
CA ALA A 113 20.90 -22.81 45.57
C ALA A 113 19.68 -23.68 45.92
N LEU A 114 18.75 -23.87 44.98
CA LEU A 114 17.57 -24.72 45.19
C LEU A 114 17.90 -26.22 45.29
N ARG A 115 18.98 -26.70 44.65
CA ARG A 115 19.43 -28.10 44.80
C ARG A 115 20.08 -28.42 46.13
N ARG A 116 20.45 -27.41 46.92
CA ARG A 116 21.13 -27.57 48.23
C ARG A 116 20.17 -27.48 49.42
N LEU A 117 18.88 -27.23 49.17
CA LEU A 117 17.80 -27.29 50.16
C LEU A 117 17.20 -28.69 50.24
#